data_AF-A0A382IFT6-F1
#
_entry.id   AF-A0A382IFT6-F1
#
_cell.length_a   1.000
_cell.length_b   1.000
_cell.length_c   1.000
_cell.angle_alpha   90.00
_cell.angle_beta   90.00
_cell.angle_gamma   90.00
#
_symmetry.space_group_name_H-M   'P 1'
#
loop_
_entity.id
_entity.type
_entity.pdbx_description
1 polymer ?
#
loop_
_entity_poly.entity_id
_entity_poly.type
_entity_poly.pdbx_seq_one_letter_code
_entity_poly.pdbx_strand_id
1 'polypeptide(L)'
;VEDNLKKNKAKQVMDSGQLALGAYVALSDPQIVEIIGISGFDAVFIDMEHTAFDLSLVQQMIVAADLVGITPIVRVSDSDPGFILRVLDMGAQGIVIPHVDGLEGAKKAVEAVRYPPVGLRGGAGTTRAARFGSVGWADHVRTSNQEILLSVMTEDIKAISEVSEIAA
;
A
#
# COMPACT_ATOMS: atom_id res chain seq x y z
N VAL A 1 10.51 17.65 18.59
CA VAL A 1 10.71 17.13 17.22
C VAL A 1 9.32 16.92 16.68
N GLU A 2 8.87 17.76 15.75
CA GLU A 2 7.56 17.60 15.13
C GLU A 2 7.47 16.22 14.49
N ASP A 3 6.28 15.64 14.56
CA ASP A 3 5.95 14.29 14.13
C ASP A 3 6.06 14.18 12.60
N ASN A 4 7.29 14.04 12.08
CA ASN A 4 7.63 13.90 10.65
C ASN A 4 7.18 12.56 10.05
N LEU A 5 6.23 11.87 10.70
CA LEU A 5 5.73 10.57 10.29
C LEU A 5 4.64 10.77 9.24
N LYS A 6 4.90 10.30 8.01
CA LYS A 6 4.01 10.48 6.86
C LYS A 6 2.70 9.71 7.10
N LYS A 7 1.60 10.45 7.30
CA LYS A 7 0.25 9.88 7.38
C LYS A 7 -0.23 9.42 6.01
N ASN A 8 -1.09 8.40 6.00
CA ASN A 8 -1.77 7.94 4.80
C ASN A 8 -3.01 8.82 4.54
N LYS A 9 -2.98 9.59 3.45
CA LYS A 9 -4.03 10.57 3.12
C LYS A 9 -5.39 9.89 2.90
N ALA A 10 -5.43 8.75 2.21
CA ALA A 10 -6.67 8.01 1.96
C ALA A 10 -7.26 7.47 3.26
N LYS A 11 -6.41 6.90 4.12
CA LYS A 11 -6.81 6.43 5.43
C LYS A 11 -7.34 7.57 6.31
N GLN A 12 -6.67 8.72 6.33
CA GLN A 12 -7.13 9.90 7.07
C GLN A 12 -8.53 10.37 6.62
N VAL A 13 -8.80 10.37 5.31
CA VAL A 13 -10.13 10.73 4.77
C VAL A 13 -11.18 9.72 5.22
N MET A 14 -10.91 8.41 5.09
CA MET A 14 -11.82 7.36 5.55
C MET A 14 -12.08 7.39 7.06
N ASP A 15 -11.04 7.59 7.87
CA ASP A 15 -11.15 7.68 9.35
C ASP A 15 -11.98 8.89 9.79
N SER A 16 -12.10 9.92 8.94
CA SER A 16 -12.99 11.08 9.18
C SER A 16 -14.45 10.84 8.76
N GLY A 17 -14.79 9.63 8.30
CA GLY A 17 -16.12 9.28 7.79
C GLY A 17 -16.41 9.83 6.39
N GLN A 18 -15.38 10.28 5.66
CA GLN A 18 -15.50 10.82 4.31
C GLN A 18 -15.12 9.77 3.25
N LEU A 19 -15.58 9.99 2.02
CA LEU A 19 -15.23 9.16 0.87
C LEU A 19 -13.83 9.55 0.36
N ALA A 20 -12.88 8.62 0.43
CA ALA A 20 -11.57 8.78 -0.20
C ALA A 20 -11.67 8.46 -1.70
N LEU A 21 -11.31 9.42 -2.57
CA LEU A 21 -11.36 9.24 -4.01
C LEU A 21 -10.01 8.74 -4.54
N GLY A 22 -10.00 7.57 -5.19
CA GLY A 22 -8.84 6.99 -5.84
C GLY A 22 -9.02 6.90 -7.36
N ALA A 23 -7.94 7.05 -8.12
CA ALA A 23 -7.93 6.85 -9.57
C ALA A 23 -7.05 5.66 -9.98
N TYR A 24 -7.57 4.80 -10.84
CA TYR A 24 -6.87 3.64 -11.40
C TYR A 24 -5.88 4.07 -12.50
N VAL A 25 -4.66 3.55 -12.45
CA VAL A 25 -3.60 3.82 -13.44
C VAL A 25 -3.28 2.55 -14.22
N ALA A 26 -3.63 2.59 -15.51
CA ALA A 26 -3.35 1.53 -16.48
C ALA A 26 -2.24 1.89 -17.49
N LEU A 27 -1.82 3.17 -17.49
CA LEU A 27 -0.91 3.73 -18.48
C LEU A 27 0.48 3.93 -17.85
N SER A 28 1.53 3.58 -18.60
CA SER A 28 2.91 3.50 -18.11
C SER A 28 3.63 4.86 -18.09
N ASP A 29 3.02 5.89 -17.50
CA ASP A 29 3.61 7.23 -17.39
C ASP A 29 3.36 7.84 -15.99
N PRO A 30 4.43 8.14 -15.21
CA PRO A 30 4.30 8.79 -13.90
C PRO A 30 3.61 10.16 -13.92
N GLN A 31 3.60 10.89 -15.04
CA GLN A 31 2.90 12.17 -15.16
C GLN A 31 1.40 12.03 -14.92
N ILE A 32 0.83 10.85 -15.19
CA ILE A 32 -0.59 10.57 -14.93
C ILE A 32 -0.88 10.62 -13.43
N VAL A 33 0.05 10.16 -12.60
CA VAL A 33 -0.08 10.24 -11.14
C VAL A 33 -0.05 11.68 -10.66
N GLU A 34 0.82 12.51 -11.23
CA GLU A 34 0.89 13.94 -10.92
C GLU A 34 -0.42 14.65 -11.30
N ILE A 35 -0.95 14.38 -12.51
CA ILE A 35 -2.24 14.89 -12.98
C ILE A 35 -3.38 14.48 -12.05
N ILE A 36 -3.42 13.21 -11.61
CA ILE A 36 -4.42 12.70 -10.65
C ILE A 36 -4.36 13.50 -9.34
N GLY A 37 -3.15 13.73 -8.80
CA GLY A 37 -3.00 14.50 -7.56
C GLY A 37 -3.43 15.95 -7.69
N ILE A 38 -3.04 16.62 -8.78
CA ILE A 38 -3.46 18.00 -9.08
C ILE A 38 -4.99 18.10 -9.25
N SER A 39 -5.63 17.03 -9.74
CA SER A 39 -7.08 16.95 -9.92
C SER A 39 -7.86 16.78 -8.62
N GLY A 40 -7.17 16.63 -7.47
CA GLY A 40 -7.79 16.60 -6.15
C GLY A 40 -8.21 15.22 -5.65
N PHE A 41 -7.67 14.14 -6.23
CA PHE A 41 -7.85 12.78 -5.69
C PHE A 41 -7.05 12.59 -4.39
N ASP A 42 -7.47 11.64 -3.56
CA ASP A 42 -6.80 11.30 -2.28
C ASP A 42 -5.77 10.17 -2.44
N ALA A 43 -5.93 9.37 -3.49
CA ALA A 43 -5.12 8.21 -3.77
C ALA A 43 -4.92 7.96 -5.27
N VAL A 44 -3.86 7.24 -5.58
CA VAL A 44 -3.65 6.59 -6.87
C VAL A 44 -3.61 5.07 -6.67
N PHE A 45 -4.31 4.35 -7.53
CA PHE A 45 -4.29 2.89 -7.58
C PHE A 45 -3.39 2.47 -8.75
N ILE A 46 -2.21 1.97 -8.40
CA ILE A 46 -1.19 1.51 -9.34
C ILE A 46 -1.34 0.00 -9.48
N ASP A 47 -1.74 -0.44 -10.67
CA ASP A 47 -2.01 -1.84 -10.91
C ASP A 47 -0.78 -2.59 -11.43
N MET A 48 -0.29 -3.60 -10.72
CA MET A 48 0.73 -4.53 -11.21
C MET A 48 0.17 -5.91 -11.60
N GLU A 49 -1.13 -6.14 -11.50
CA GLU A 49 -1.76 -7.41 -11.84
C GLU A 49 -2.18 -7.49 -13.30
N HIS A 50 -2.78 -6.42 -13.84
CA HIS A 50 -3.26 -6.36 -15.23
C HIS A 50 -2.53 -5.33 -16.08
N THR A 51 -1.31 -4.96 -15.68
CA THR A 51 -0.40 -4.13 -16.48
C THR A 51 0.95 -4.81 -16.62
N ALA A 52 1.80 -4.27 -17.49
CA ALA A 52 3.18 -4.71 -17.64
C ALA A 52 4.17 -3.86 -16.83
N PHE A 53 3.71 -3.21 -15.76
CA PHE A 53 4.58 -2.31 -14.98
C PHE A 53 5.66 -3.09 -14.23
N ASP A 54 6.91 -2.65 -14.40
CA ASP A 54 8.01 -3.14 -13.58
C ASP A 54 8.14 -2.32 -12.28
N LEU A 55 8.98 -2.81 -11.36
CA LEU A 55 9.21 -2.14 -10.07
C LEU A 55 9.84 -0.74 -10.23
N SER A 56 10.62 -0.50 -11.28
CA SER A 56 11.25 0.80 -11.52
C SER A 56 10.21 1.86 -11.84
N LEU A 57 9.28 1.54 -12.75
CA LEU A 57 8.15 2.40 -13.09
C LEU A 57 7.23 2.62 -11.89
N VAL A 58 6.89 1.56 -11.15
CA VAL A 58 6.06 1.69 -9.95
C VAL A 58 6.72 2.55 -8.88
N GLN A 59 8.04 2.45 -8.69
CA GLN A 59 8.78 3.35 -7.80
C GLN A 59 8.66 4.82 -8.23
N GLN A 60 8.76 5.10 -9.54
CA GLN A 60 8.60 6.46 -10.07
C GLN A 60 7.17 6.98 -9.83
N MET A 61 6.15 6.15 -10.04
CA MET A 61 4.75 6.49 -9.74
C MET A 61 4.52 6.74 -8.24
N ILE A 62 5.12 5.94 -7.36
CA ILE A 62 5.10 6.16 -5.89
C ILE A 62 5.76 7.49 -5.52
N VAL A 63 6.89 7.84 -6.15
CA VAL A 63 7.56 9.13 -5.95
C VAL A 63 6.66 10.28 -6.40
N ALA A 64 6.04 10.18 -7.59
CA ALA A 64 5.11 11.18 -8.09
C ALA A 64 3.93 11.40 -7.12
N ALA A 65 3.33 10.32 -6.62
CA ALA A 65 2.26 10.38 -5.62
C ALA A 65 2.68 11.09 -4.33
N ASP A 66 3.90 10.81 -3.82
CA ASP A 66 4.47 11.49 -2.65
C ASP A 66 4.65 12.99 -2.88
N LEU A 67 5.09 13.40 -4.08
CA LEU A 67 5.30 14.81 -4.44
C LEU A 67 4.00 15.60 -4.53
N VAL A 68 2.91 14.99 -5.02
CA VAL A 68 1.60 15.62 -5.12
C VAL A 68 0.69 15.36 -3.90
N GLY A 69 1.20 14.71 -2.87
CA GLY A 69 0.50 14.56 -1.58
C GLY A 69 -0.66 13.56 -1.58
N ILE A 70 -0.70 12.62 -2.52
CA ILE A 70 -1.73 11.55 -2.57
C ILE A 70 -1.17 10.19 -2.12
N THR A 71 -2.06 9.28 -1.77
CA THR A 71 -1.69 7.94 -1.29
C THR A 71 -1.38 6.99 -2.46
N PRO A 72 -0.17 6.44 -2.59
CA PRO A 72 0.10 5.38 -3.55
C PRO A 72 -0.36 4.02 -3.00
N ILE A 73 -1.41 3.49 -3.60
CA ILE A 73 -1.93 2.14 -3.34
C ILE A 73 -1.49 1.26 -4.51
N VAL A 74 -0.82 0.14 -4.23
CA VAL A 74 -0.33 -0.77 -5.26
C VAL A 74 -1.09 -2.09 -5.18
N ARG A 75 -1.72 -2.51 -6.27
CA ARG A 75 -2.18 -3.89 -6.43
C ARG A 75 -1.01 -4.74 -6.90
N VAL A 76 -0.63 -5.71 -6.10
CA VAL A 76 0.43 -6.66 -6.45
C VAL A 76 -0.13 -7.78 -7.31
N SER A 77 0.72 -8.49 -8.05
CA SER A 77 0.29 -9.61 -8.91
C SER A 77 0.04 -10.91 -8.14
N ASP A 78 0.58 -11.03 -6.92
CA ASP A 78 0.43 -12.20 -6.06
C ASP A 78 0.74 -11.82 -4.59
N SER A 79 0.37 -12.71 -3.67
CA SER A 79 0.56 -12.65 -2.22
C SER A 79 1.99 -12.96 -1.73
N ASP A 80 2.99 -13.02 -2.63
CA ASP A 80 4.39 -13.32 -2.25
C ASP A 80 4.95 -12.28 -1.25
N PRO A 81 5.34 -12.70 -0.03
CA PRO A 81 5.82 -11.78 1.00
C PRO A 81 7.09 -11.01 0.60
N GLY A 82 7.97 -11.63 -0.21
CA GLY A 82 9.19 -11.00 -0.69
C GLY A 82 8.90 -9.85 -1.66
N PHE A 83 7.96 -10.05 -2.57
CA PHE A 83 7.51 -9.03 -3.51
C PHE A 83 6.77 -7.89 -2.80
N ILE A 84 5.82 -8.22 -1.90
CA ILE A 84 5.10 -7.23 -1.09
C ILE A 84 6.08 -6.37 -0.28
N LEU A 85 7.08 -6.99 0.36
CA LEU A 85 8.13 -6.28 1.10
C LEU A 85 8.83 -5.24 0.22
N ARG A 86 9.22 -5.62 -1.01
CA ARG A 86 9.90 -4.70 -1.94
C ARG A 86 9.00 -3.53 -2.32
N VAL A 87 7.72 -3.78 -2.60
CA VAL A 87 6.74 -2.74 -2.91
C VAL A 87 6.55 -1.77 -1.75
N LEU A 88 6.46 -2.28 -0.54
CA LEU A 88 6.37 -1.45 0.65
C LEU A 88 7.68 -0.68 0.93
N ASP A 89 8.85 -1.25 0.64
CA ASP A 89 10.16 -0.58 0.82
C ASP A 89 10.38 0.56 -0.18
N MET A 90 9.77 0.48 -1.37
CA MET A 90 9.68 1.60 -2.33
C MET A 90 8.82 2.75 -1.80
N GLY A 91 8.01 2.51 -0.76
CA GLY A 91 7.19 3.53 -0.10
C GLY A 91 5.71 3.52 -0.52
N ALA A 92 5.21 2.41 -1.05
CA ALA A 92 3.77 2.21 -1.17
C ALA A 92 3.11 2.36 0.21
N GLN A 93 1.97 3.05 0.26
CA GLN A 93 1.21 3.29 1.50
C GLN A 93 -0.08 2.46 1.55
N GLY A 94 -0.44 1.80 0.45
CA GLY A 94 -1.47 0.79 0.42
C GLY A 94 -1.04 -0.41 -0.42
N ILE A 95 -1.48 -1.60 -0.01
CA ILE A 95 -1.33 -2.85 -0.76
C ILE A 95 -2.72 -3.43 -1.00
N VAL A 96 -2.97 -3.84 -2.23
CA VAL A 96 -4.16 -4.60 -2.63
C VAL A 96 -3.69 -5.98 -3.06
N ILE A 97 -4.18 -7.02 -2.38
CA ILE A 97 -3.90 -8.43 -2.68
C ILE A 97 -5.06 -8.99 -3.50
N PRO A 98 -4.85 -9.34 -4.78
CA PRO A 98 -5.84 -10.08 -5.55
C PRO A 98 -5.91 -11.54 -5.11
N HIS A 99 -6.95 -12.25 -5.54
CA HIS A 99 -7.07 -13.70 -5.42
C HIS A 99 -6.82 -14.25 -3.99
N VAL A 100 -7.39 -13.59 -2.97
CA VAL A 100 -7.16 -14.01 -1.59
C VAL A 100 -7.73 -15.41 -1.34
N ASP A 101 -6.91 -16.35 -0.85
CA ASP A 101 -7.34 -17.73 -0.57
C ASP A 101 -8.12 -17.84 0.75
N GLY A 102 -9.29 -17.20 0.81
CA GLY A 102 -10.15 -17.17 1.99
C GLY A 102 -9.53 -16.46 3.20
N LEU A 103 -9.98 -16.83 4.39
CA LEU A 103 -9.52 -16.30 5.68
C LEU A 103 -8.02 -16.55 5.91
N GLU A 104 -7.51 -17.71 5.49
CA GLU A 104 -6.09 -18.01 5.62
C GLU A 104 -5.23 -17.10 4.75
N GLY A 105 -5.64 -16.87 3.50
CA GLY A 105 -4.99 -15.91 2.61
C GLY A 105 -4.99 -14.49 3.20
N ALA A 106 -6.11 -14.06 3.80
CA ALA A 106 -6.21 -12.75 4.44
C ALA A 106 -5.24 -12.62 5.63
N LYS A 107 -5.09 -13.66 6.47
CA LYS A 107 -4.11 -13.67 7.56
C LYS A 107 -2.67 -13.60 7.05
N LYS A 108 -2.33 -14.36 6.01
CA LYS A 108 -1.02 -14.31 5.35
C LYS A 108 -0.72 -12.93 4.77
N ALA A 109 -1.72 -12.26 4.21
CA ALA A 109 -1.58 -10.88 3.74
C ALA A 109 -1.23 -9.91 4.90
N VAL A 110 -1.87 -10.04 6.06
CA VAL A 110 -1.52 -9.26 7.25
C VAL A 110 -0.08 -9.53 7.69
N GLU A 111 0.33 -10.79 7.74
CA GLU A 111 1.70 -11.19 8.09
C GLU A 111 2.73 -10.59 7.13
N ALA A 112 2.48 -10.61 5.82
CA ALA A 112 3.39 -10.07 4.82
C ALA A 112 3.55 -8.54 4.89
N VAL A 113 2.49 -7.82 5.27
CA VAL A 113 2.47 -6.35 5.22
C VAL A 113 2.92 -5.71 6.53
N ARG A 114 2.66 -6.36 7.67
CA ARG A 114 2.93 -5.81 9.01
C ARG A 114 4.28 -6.29 9.56
N TYR A 115 4.98 -5.39 10.25
CA TYR A 115 6.16 -5.73 11.04
C TYR A 115 5.78 -6.46 12.35
N PRO A 116 6.72 -7.20 12.97
CA PRO A 116 6.53 -7.75 14.31
C PRO A 116 6.12 -6.68 15.34
N PRO A 117 5.26 -7.01 16.32
CA PRO A 117 4.70 -8.33 16.61
C PRO A 117 3.40 -8.65 15.83
N VAL A 118 2.91 -7.74 14.99
CA VAL A 118 1.62 -7.89 14.30
C VAL A 118 1.73 -8.82 13.08
N GLY A 119 2.87 -8.80 12.41
CA GLY A 119 3.15 -9.65 11.26
C GLY A 119 4.62 -10.07 11.20
N LEU A 120 5.05 -10.46 10.01
CA LEU A 120 6.34 -11.10 9.72
C LEU A 120 7.15 -10.35 8.65
N ARG A 121 6.75 -9.12 8.27
CA ARG A 121 7.47 -8.32 7.28
C ARG A 121 8.94 -8.14 7.66
N GLY A 122 9.84 -8.45 6.74
CA GLY A 122 11.28 -8.19 6.88
C GLY A 122 11.60 -6.69 6.91
N GLY A 123 12.58 -6.29 7.72
CA GLY A 123 12.86 -4.89 8.00
C GLY A 123 14.22 -4.40 7.49
N ALA A 124 14.23 -3.19 6.92
CA ALA A 124 15.44 -2.45 6.58
C ALA A 124 15.22 -0.95 6.81
N GLY A 125 16.07 -0.34 7.66
CA GLY A 125 15.96 1.08 8.04
C GLY A 125 16.50 2.06 6.99
N THR A 126 17.10 1.58 5.90
CA THR A 126 17.74 2.40 4.86
C THR A 126 16.89 2.53 3.60
N THR A 127 15.67 2.00 3.60
CA THR A 127 14.76 2.01 2.45
C THR A 127 14.14 3.39 2.25
N ARG A 128 13.50 3.61 1.08
CA ARG A 128 12.77 4.86 0.82
C ARG A 128 11.63 5.05 1.80
N ALA A 129 10.92 3.96 2.14
CA ALA A 129 9.84 3.97 3.14
C ALA A 129 10.32 4.45 4.51
N ALA A 130 11.53 4.04 4.92
CA ALA A 130 12.18 4.48 6.15
C ALA A 130 12.92 5.84 6.01
N ARG A 131 12.66 6.57 4.92
CA ARG A 131 13.31 7.86 4.58
C ARG A 131 14.84 7.78 4.66
N PHE A 132 15.42 6.68 4.17
CA PHE A 132 16.87 6.48 4.11
C PHE A 132 17.59 6.58 5.47
N GLY A 133 16.90 6.18 6.54
CA GLY A 133 17.44 6.22 7.90
C GLY A 133 17.24 7.56 8.62
N SER A 134 16.53 8.52 8.02
CA SER A 134 16.19 9.78 8.69
C SER A 134 15.07 9.63 9.72
N VAL A 135 14.37 8.50 9.72
CA VAL A 135 13.34 8.14 10.71
C VAL A 135 13.89 7.02 11.57
N GLY A 136 13.72 7.14 12.90
CA GLY A 136 14.12 6.10 13.84
C GLY A 136 13.40 4.78 13.56
N TRP A 137 14.11 3.65 13.65
CA TRP A 137 13.55 2.33 13.30
C TRP A 137 12.25 2.00 14.07
N ALA A 138 12.20 2.31 15.36
CA ALA A 138 11.01 2.08 16.18
C ALA A 138 9.81 2.90 15.69
N ASP A 139 10.02 4.16 15.30
CA ASP A 139 8.96 5.02 14.78
C ASP A 139 8.52 4.56 13.39
N HIS A 140 9.46 4.16 12.53
CA HIS A 140 9.16 3.57 11.21
C HIS A 140 8.27 2.32 11.33
N VAL A 141 8.62 1.40 12.23
CA VAL A 141 7.84 0.18 12.50
C VAL A 141 6.44 0.52 13.00
N ARG A 142 6.35 1.40 14.00
CA ARG A 142 5.07 1.82 14.60
C ARG A 142 4.16 2.45 13.55
N THR A 143 4.66 3.45 12.81
CA THR A 143 3.88 4.16 11.80
C THR A 143 3.54 3.26 10.63
N SER A 144 4.46 2.41 10.17
CA SER A 144 4.17 1.46 9.09
C SER A 144 3.01 0.52 9.46
N ASN A 145 2.99 0.00 10.69
CA ASN A 145 1.92 -0.87 11.16
C ASN A 145 0.58 -0.11 11.32
N GLN A 146 0.62 1.18 11.62
CA GLN A 146 -0.55 2.02 11.77
C GLN A 146 -1.10 2.54 10.44
N GLU A 147 -0.26 2.95 9.50
CA GLU A 147 -0.65 3.76 8.35
C GLU A 147 -0.77 2.99 7.04
N ILE A 148 -0.12 1.81 6.91
CA ILE A 148 -0.22 1.04 5.66
C ILE A 148 -1.65 0.47 5.52
N LEU A 149 -2.33 0.88 4.47
CA LEU A 149 -3.63 0.34 4.08
C LEU A 149 -3.42 -1.06 3.48
N LEU A 150 -4.17 -2.04 3.96
CA LEU A 150 -4.22 -3.37 3.36
C LEU A 150 -5.64 -3.63 2.90
N SER A 151 -5.80 -3.96 1.63
CA SER A 151 -7.04 -4.43 1.03
C SER A 151 -6.82 -5.83 0.47
N VAL A 152 -7.77 -6.73 0.72
CA VAL A 152 -7.79 -8.07 0.13
C VAL A 152 -9.02 -8.17 -0.78
N MET A 153 -8.85 -8.69 -1.99
CA MET A 153 -9.93 -8.81 -2.95
C MET A 153 -10.66 -10.14 -2.76
N THR A 154 -11.93 -10.08 -2.40
CA THR A 154 -12.81 -11.26 -2.31
C THR A 154 -13.46 -11.51 -3.66
N GLU A 155 -12.70 -12.07 -4.59
CA GLU A 155 -13.10 -12.28 -5.98
C GLU A 155 -13.17 -13.76 -6.40
N ASP A 156 -12.72 -14.66 -5.53
CA ASP A 156 -12.81 -16.11 -5.70
C ASP A 156 -13.92 -16.70 -4.82
N ILE A 157 -14.47 -17.86 -5.23
CA ILE A 157 -15.61 -18.51 -4.56
C ILE A 157 -15.36 -18.71 -3.06
N LYS A 158 -14.16 -19.18 -2.69
CA LYS A 158 -13.80 -19.41 -1.28
C LYS A 158 -13.76 -18.10 -0.49
N ALA A 159 -13.11 -17.07 -1.04
CA ALA A 159 -13.04 -15.75 -0.41
C ALA A 159 -14.43 -15.12 -0.22
N ILE A 160 -15.30 -15.27 -1.22
CA ILE A 160 -16.69 -14.82 -1.15
C ILE A 160 -17.46 -15.58 -0.06
N SER A 161 -17.27 -16.91 0.03
CA SER A 161 -17.94 -17.72 1.05
C SER A 161 -17.50 -17.42 2.49
N GLU A 162 -16.30 -16.87 2.66
CA GLU A 162 -15.68 -16.54 3.95
C GLU A 162 -15.58 -15.02 4.19
N VAL A 163 -16.30 -14.20 3.40
CA VAL A 163 -16.16 -12.73 3.42
C VAL A 163 -16.46 -12.12 4.79
N SER A 164 -17.38 -12.72 5.55
CA SER A 164 -17.75 -12.23 6.89
C SER A 164 -16.62 -12.46 7.88
N GLU A 165 -15.97 -13.62 7.80
CA GLU A 165 -14.81 -13.97 8.60
C GLU A 165 -13.57 -13.17 8.22
N ILE A 166 -13.41 -12.86 6.93
CA ILE A 166 -12.32 -11.98 6.43
C ILE A 166 -12.51 -10.53 6.93
N ALA A 167 -13.75 -10.05 7.01
CA ALA A 167 -14.06 -8.68 7.41
C ALA A 167 -14.05 -8.43 8.93
N ALA A 168 -14.05 -9.50 9.74
CA ALA A 168 -14.09 -9.45 11.21
C ALA A 168 -12.73 -9.14 11.85
#